data_AF-A0A8T1GX33-F1
#
_entry.id   AF-A0A8T1GX33-F1
#
_cell.length_a   1.000
_cell.length_b   1.000
_cell.length_c   1.000
_cell.angle_alpha   90.00
_cell.angle_beta   90.00
_cell.angle_gamma   90.00
#
_symmetry.space_group_name_H-M   'P 1'
#
loop_
_entity.id
_entity.type
_entity.pdbx_description
1 polymer ?
#
loop_
_entity_poly.entity_id
_entity_poly.type
_entity_poly.pdbx_seq_one_letter_code
_entity_poly.pdbx_strand_id
1 'polypeptide(L)'
;MFAPPNQAYRIRSRFLATRQGKKEVLDYVQELRTLIAGTAVDPLLEVVTLTVFMEGLRTSAARTEVFRVHASSFEEAVGPTRDHRKNLAEVPG
;
A
#
# COMPACT_ATOMS: atom_id res chain seq x y z
N MET A 1 14.86 -18.45 16.28
CA MET A 1 13.52 -17.85 16.41
C MET A 1 12.52 -18.82 15.81
N PHE A 2 11.61 -19.39 16.60
CA PHE A 2 10.60 -20.35 16.13
C PHE A 2 9.45 -19.54 15.52
N ALA A 3 9.25 -19.63 14.19
CA ALA A 3 8.05 -19.11 13.56
C ALA A 3 6.94 -20.15 13.66
N PRO A 4 5.68 -19.77 13.94
CA PRO A 4 4.56 -20.70 13.87
C PRO A 4 4.51 -21.40 12.51
N PRO A 5 4.04 -22.66 12.43
CA PRO A 5 3.78 -23.31 11.16
C PRO A 5 2.92 -22.40 10.26
N ASN A 6 3.27 -22.34 8.97
CA ASN A 6 2.55 -21.56 7.96
C ASN A 6 2.52 -20.03 8.19
N GLN A 7 3.42 -19.48 9.02
CA GLN A 7 3.48 -18.03 9.28
C GLN A 7 3.60 -17.20 7.99
N ALA A 8 4.44 -17.63 7.04
CA ALA A 8 4.58 -16.96 5.74
C ALA A 8 3.26 -16.94 4.94
N TYR A 9 2.54 -18.07 4.93
CA TYR A 9 1.22 -18.15 4.30
C TYR A 9 0.21 -17.19 4.95
N ARG A 10 0.18 -17.13 6.29
CA ARG A 10 -0.72 -16.23 7.03
C ARG A 10 -0.44 -14.75 6.71
N ILE A 11 0.85 -14.37 6.63
CA ILE A 11 1.25 -13.00 6.29
C ILE A 11 0.84 -12.68 4.85
N ARG A 12 1.11 -13.57 3.89
CA ARG A 12 0.74 -13.38 2.47
C ARG A 12 -0.76 -13.30 2.27
N SER A 13 -1.52 -14.19 2.91
CA SER A 13 -2.99 -14.16 2.87
C SER A 13 -3.54 -12.86 3.42
N ARG A 14 -3.02 -12.39 4.57
CA ARG A 14 -3.40 -11.09 5.14
C ARG A 14 -3.04 -9.94 4.22
N PHE A 15 -1.84 -9.95 3.62
CA PHE A 15 -1.42 -8.94 2.65
C PHE A 15 -2.40 -8.80 1.50
N LEU A 16 -2.73 -9.91 0.81
CA LEU A 16 -3.65 -9.92 -0.32
C LEU A 16 -5.07 -9.45 0.03
N ALA A 17 -5.51 -9.70 1.27
CA ALA A 17 -6.82 -9.27 1.78
C ALA A 17 -6.82 -7.82 2.30
N THR A 18 -5.66 -7.17 2.42
CA THR A 18 -5.58 -5.83 3.01
C THR A 18 -6.23 -4.81 2.09
N ARG A 19 -7.10 -3.99 2.67
CA ARG A 19 -7.78 -2.86 2.02
C ARG A 19 -7.72 -1.67 2.96
N GLN A 20 -7.66 -0.45 2.42
CA GLN A 20 -7.66 0.79 3.20
C GLN A 20 -8.93 0.88 4.07
N GLY A 21 -10.10 0.55 3.52
CA GLY A 21 -11.36 0.64 4.25
C GLY A 21 -11.60 2.06 4.78
N LYS A 22 -11.83 2.19 6.09
CA LYS A 22 -12.01 3.49 6.76
C LYS A 22 -10.72 4.10 7.32
N LYS A 23 -9.57 3.44 7.13
CA LYS A 23 -8.28 3.89 7.67
C LYS A 23 -7.77 5.10 6.88
N GLU A 24 -7.01 5.95 7.56
CA GLU A 24 -6.18 6.94 6.88
C GLU A 24 -5.20 6.24 5.94
N VAL A 25 -4.85 6.90 4.84
CA VAL A 25 -3.93 6.34 3.83
C VAL A 25 -2.60 5.94 4.47
N LEU A 26 -2.07 6.76 5.38
CA LEU A 26 -0.79 6.47 6.05
C LEU A 26 -0.85 5.23 6.93
N ASP A 27 -1.96 5.01 7.64
CA ASP A 27 -2.14 3.81 8.46
C ASP A 27 -2.22 2.55 7.58
N TYR A 28 -2.88 2.65 6.43
CA TYR A 28 -2.94 1.58 5.44
C TYR A 28 -1.55 1.28 4.83
N VAL A 29 -0.81 2.30 4.42
CA VAL A 29 0.57 2.16 3.91
C VAL A 29 1.47 1.51 4.96
N GLN A 30 1.35 1.92 6.22
CA GLN A 30 2.17 1.37 7.29
C GLN A 30 1.82 -0.11 7.57
N GLU A 31 0.54 -0.48 7.51
CA GLU A 31 0.11 -1.88 7.61
C GLU A 31 0.70 -2.73 6.47
N LEU A 32 0.67 -2.24 5.23
CA LEU A 32 1.28 -2.92 4.09
C LEU A 32 2.79 -3.08 4.26
N ARG A 33 3.53 -2.04 4.69
CA ARG A 33 4.98 -2.12 4.97
C ARG A 33 5.29 -3.18 6.01
N THR A 34 4.52 -3.25 7.09
CA THR A 34 4.69 -4.27 8.12
C THR A 34 4.48 -5.69 7.57
N LEU A 35 3.49 -5.88 6.70
CA LEU A 35 3.22 -7.17 6.06
C LEU A 35 4.31 -7.55 5.04
N ILE A 36 4.79 -6.60 4.23
CA ILE A 36 5.92 -6.81 3.29
C ILE A 36 7.19 -7.20 4.04
N ALA A 37 7.54 -6.48 5.11
CA ALA A 37 8.69 -6.83 5.95
C ALA A 37 8.56 -8.23 6.56
N GLY A 38 7.35 -8.66 6.88
CA GLY A 38 7.05 -10.02 7.33
C GLY A 38 7.29 -11.12 6.28
N THR A 39 7.50 -10.76 5.01
CA THR A 39 7.82 -11.68 3.90
C THR A 39 9.31 -11.70 3.54
N ALA A 40 10.22 -11.11 4.33
CA ALA A 40 11.64 -10.96 3.98
C ALA A 40 12.38 -12.27 3.60
N VAL A 41 11.94 -13.42 4.12
CA VAL A 41 12.52 -14.73 3.79
C VAL A 41 12.07 -15.26 2.42
N ASP A 42 10.90 -14.82 1.96
CA ASP A 42 10.31 -15.20 0.67
C ASP A 42 9.49 -14.00 0.16
N PRO A 43 10.18 -12.97 -0.41
CA PRO A 43 9.57 -11.69 -0.74
C PRO A 43 8.46 -11.81 -1.78
N LEU A 44 7.46 -10.93 -1.68
CA LEU A 44 6.46 -10.77 -2.74
C LEU A 44 7.08 -10.04 -3.93
N LEU A 45 6.60 -10.35 -5.14
CA LEU A 45 6.96 -9.58 -6.34
C LEU A 45 6.45 -8.14 -6.20
N GLU A 46 7.24 -7.16 -6.67
CA GLU A 46 6.86 -5.74 -6.65
C GLU A 46 5.53 -5.48 -7.38
N VAL A 47 5.26 -6.19 -8.48
CA VAL A 47 3.98 -6.07 -9.18
C VAL A 47 2.79 -6.49 -8.29
N VAL A 48 2.99 -7.48 -7.41
CA VAL A 48 1.96 -7.94 -6.47
C VAL A 48 1.77 -6.91 -5.37
N THR A 49 2.86 -6.34 -4.83
CA THR A 49 2.76 -5.34 -3.77
C THR A 49 2.10 -4.05 -4.25
N LEU A 50 2.46 -3.60 -5.45
CA LEU A 50 1.85 -2.49 -6.17
C LEU A 50 0.36 -2.71 -6.42
N THR A 51 0.00 -3.86 -7.01
CA THR A 51 -1.39 -4.15 -7.35
C THR A 51 -2.28 -4.16 -6.11
N VAL A 52 -1.84 -4.83 -5.03
CA VAL A 52 -2.58 -4.84 -3.76
C VAL A 52 -2.73 -3.46 -3.17
N PHE A 53 -1.69 -2.63 -3.21
CA PHE A 53 -1.76 -1.24 -2.77
C PHE A 53 -2.80 -0.44 -3.58
N MET A 54 -2.68 -0.46 -4.91
CA MET A 54 -3.54 0.30 -5.81
C MET A 54 -5.01 -0.14 -5.78
N GLU A 55 -5.27 -1.44 -5.69
CA GLU A 55 -6.63 -2.00 -5.58
C GLU A 55 -7.22 -1.82 -4.19
N GLY A 56 -6.38 -1.78 -3.16
CA GLY A 56 -6.84 -1.65 -1.79
C GLY A 56 -7.13 -0.23 -1.33
N LEU A 57 -6.68 0.79 -2.06
CA LEU A 57 -7.08 2.18 -1.82
C LEU A 57 -8.59 2.34 -1.96
N ARG A 58 -9.21 3.02 -0.98
CA ARG A 58 -10.61 3.43 -1.06
C ARG A 58 -10.74 4.42 -2.22
N THR A 59 -11.70 4.17 -3.11
CA THR A 59 -11.88 4.89 -4.38
C THR A 59 -11.74 6.40 -4.18
N SER A 60 -10.64 6.95 -4.66
CA SER A 60 -10.29 8.38 -4.56
C SER A 60 -9.41 8.77 -5.74
N ALA A 61 -9.25 10.08 -5.96
CA ALA A 61 -8.29 10.64 -6.91
C ALA A 61 -6.87 10.07 -6.73
N ALA A 62 -6.52 9.59 -5.54
CA ALA A 62 -5.23 8.93 -5.27
C ALA A 62 -5.03 7.64 -6.07
N ARG A 63 -6.09 6.86 -6.34
CA ARG A 63 -5.99 5.69 -7.23
C ARG A 63 -5.60 6.14 -8.64
N THR A 64 -6.24 7.20 -9.14
CA THR A 64 -5.96 7.79 -10.46
C THR A 64 -4.56 8.41 -10.56
N GLU A 65 -4.07 9.08 -9.52
CA GLU A 65 -2.72 9.66 -9.48
C GLU A 65 -1.63 8.60 -9.44
N VAL A 66 -1.80 7.52 -8.68
CA VAL A 66 -0.83 6.40 -8.68
C VAL A 66 -0.77 5.73 -10.06
N PHE A 67 -1.90 5.63 -10.77
CA PHE A 67 -1.91 5.15 -12.16
C PHE A 67 -1.14 6.05 -13.13
N ARG A 68 -0.99 7.36 -12.86
CA ARG A 68 -0.28 8.31 -13.74
C ARG A 68 1.23 8.25 -13.61
N VAL A 69 1.75 7.85 -12.45
CA VAL A 69 3.18 7.92 -12.11
C VAL A 69 3.99 6.76 -12.72
N HIS A 70 3.35 5.78 -13.36
CA HIS A 70 4.04 4.57 -13.86
C HIS A 70 4.99 3.98 -12.81
N ALA A 71 4.55 3.94 -11.56
CA ALA A 71 5.36 3.46 -10.45
C ALA A 71 5.82 2.02 -10.70
N SER A 72 7.11 1.79 -10.52
CA SER A 72 7.76 0.49 -10.71
C SER A 72 7.93 -0.28 -9.39
N SER A 73 7.71 0.40 -8.26
CA SER A 73 7.77 -0.18 -6.91
C SER A 73 6.73 0.41 -5.96
N PHE A 74 6.42 -0.32 -4.89
CA PHE A 74 5.50 0.14 -3.84
C PHE A 74 5.85 1.52 -3.27
N GLU A 75 7.13 1.78 -2.99
CA GLU A 75 7.57 3.03 -2.38
C GLU A 75 7.43 4.24 -3.32
N GLU A 76 7.63 4.05 -4.63
CA GLU A 76 7.36 5.09 -5.64
C GLU A 76 5.87 5.45 -5.68
N ALA A 77 4.98 4.46 -5.48
CA ALA A 77 3.54 4.68 -5.46
C ALA A 77 3.04 5.36 -4.16
N VAL A 78 3.75 5.22 -3.03
CA VAL A 78 3.38 5.83 -1.75
C VAL A 78 3.48 7.36 -1.79
N GLY A 79 4.48 7.91 -2.49
CA GLY A 79 4.74 9.35 -2.57
C GLY A 79 3.53 10.18 -3.03
N PRO A 80 3.01 9.95 -4.25
CA PRO A 80 1.84 10.65 -4.81
C PRO A 80 0.58 10.53 -3.94
N THR A 81 0.40 9.38 -3.28
CA THR A 81 -0.76 9.10 -2.42
C THR A 81 -0.76 9.98 -1.16
N ARG A 82 0.42 10.40 -0.67
CA ARG A 82 0.57 11.24 0.52
C ARG A 82 0.19 12.72 0.28
N ASP A 83 0.23 13.19 -0.96
CA ASP A 83 0.07 14.62 -1.29
C ASP A 83 -1.37 15.10 -1.52
N HIS A 84 -2.38 14.22 -1.42
CA HIS A 84 -3.78 14.65 -1.52
C HIS A 84 -4.23 15.63 -0.41
N ARG A 85 -3.43 15.85 0.64
CA ARG A 85 -3.70 16.83 1.70
C ARG A 85 -3.12 18.23 1.44
N LYS A 86 -2.23 18.43 0.46
CA LYS A 86 -1.57 19.74 0.27
C LYS A 86 -2.24 20.65 -0.77
N ASN A 87 -3.02 20.10 -1.70
CA ASN A 87 -3.55 20.89 -2.83
C ASN A 87 -4.99 21.39 -2.67
N LEU A 88 -5.62 21.22 -1.49
CA LEU A 88 -6.95 21.80 -1.21
C LEU A 88 -6.89 23.07 -0.32
N ALA A 89 -5.69 23.54 0.00
CA ALA A 89 -5.49 24.78 0.78
C ALA A 89 -5.15 26.00 -0.09
N GLU A 90 -5.03 25.86 -1.41
CA GLU A 90 -4.68 26.94 -2.34
C GLU A 90 -5.79 27.16 -3.38
N VAL A 91 -6.99 27.52 -2.93
CA VAL A 91 -7.96 28.21 -3.79
C VAL A 91 -8.01 29.66 -3.32
N PRO A 92 -7.30 30.60 -3.97
CA PRO A 92 -7.50 32.02 -3.71
C PRO A 92 -8.90 32.41 -4.22
N GLY A 93 -9.67 33.03 -3.33
CA GLY A 93 -10.94 33.67 -3.66
C GLY A 93 -10.76 34.99 -4.39
#